data_AF-A0A538TCD3-F1
#
_entry.id   AF-A0A538TCD3-F1
#
_cell.length_a   1.000
_cell.length_b   1.000
_cell.length_c   1.000
_cell.angle_alpha   90.00
_cell.angle_beta   90.00
_cell.angle_gamma   90.00
#
_symmetry.space_group_name_H-M   'P 1'
#
loop_
_entity.id
_entity.type
_entity.pdbx_description
1 polymer ?
#
loop_
_entity_poly.entity_id
_entity_poly.type
_entity_poly.pdbx_seq_one_letter_code
_entity_poly.pdbx_strand_id
1 'polypeptide(L)'
;MKRLWRKLGDGMLRLLRADPDVFRPVARAHRLITHRMERVARGRARGFMARIPPAYFLRFMAAFYGTILSNVFAWWESRVFGAALLLTFGGLFLILVVILDYYDVLVNRDEYLVLASHPHDTWSILLAKIMVVGQSILVLGACYFVPGAIRAAFSFRSPVAGLGFLVGAAGLTVAVGAGGMLITALLVRIGGRAAIQRVLPLIQAAFVLSVMFGSGAGRVMRTIAVPKLAEIGFVQWALPPFWFVWPVELATGQVSGGTLLRAGL
;
A
#
# COMPACT_ATOMS: atom_id res chain seq x y z
N MET A 1 -5.91 -25.44 18.46
CA MET A 1 -5.45 -24.47 17.43
C MET A 1 -5.09 -23.08 17.97
N LYS A 2 -5.95 -22.32 18.67
CA LYS A 2 -5.65 -20.93 19.12
C LYS A 2 -4.35 -20.77 19.95
N ARG A 3 -3.97 -21.75 20.78
CA ARG A 3 -2.71 -21.74 21.55
C ARG A 3 -1.45 -21.91 20.68
N LEU A 4 -1.52 -22.68 19.61
CA LEU A 4 -0.39 -22.95 18.72
C LEU A 4 -0.06 -21.71 17.88
N TRP A 5 -1.09 -21.06 17.34
CA TRP A 5 -0.98 -19.78 16.63
C TRP A 5 -0.48 -18.65 17.54
N ARG A 6 -0.86 -18.65 18.82
CA ARG A 6 -0.28 -17.72 19.81
C ARG A 6 1.20 -17.96 20.02
N LYS A 7 1.63 -19.22 20.21
CA LYS A 7 3.05 -19.56 20.40
C LYS A 7 3.91 -19.22 19.18
N LEU A 8 3.42 -19.49 17.96
CA LEU A 8 4.10 -19.12 16.72
C LEU A 8 4.20 -17.59 16.56
N GLY A 9 3.12 -16.87 16.88
CA GLY A 9 3.13 -15.41 16.89
C GLY A 9 4.12 -14.82 17.90
N ASP A 10 4.22 -15.42 19.10
CA ASP A 10 5.15 -14.97 20.15
C ASP A 10 6.61 -15.24 19.76
N GLY A 11 6.87 -16.34 19.05
CA GLY A 11 8.18 -16.63 18.46
C GLY A 11 8.59 -15.58 17.41
N MET A 12 7.68 -15.23 16.49
CA MET A 12 7.93 -14.17 15.49
C MET A 12 8.16 -12.80 16.13
N LEU A 13 7.36 -12.44 17.13
CA LEU A 13 7.53 -11.16 17.84
C LEU A 13 8.90 -11.08 18.51
N ARG A 14 9.32 -12.15 19.21
CA ARG A 14 10.65 -12.22 19.84
C ARG A 14 11.79 -12.21 18.82
N LEU A 15 11.61 -12.84 17.67
CA LEU A 15 12.59 -12.80 16.57
C LEU A 15 12.74 -11.38 16.01
N LEU A 16 11.65 -10.63 15.98
CA LEU A 16 11.64 -9.20 15.67
C LEU A 16 12.08 -8.33 16.86
N ARG A 17 12.56 -8.89 17.98
CA ARG A 17 12.94 -8.19 19.21
C ARG A 17 11.79 -7.42 19.90
N ALA A 18 10.54 -7.80 19.65
CA ALA A 18 9.37 -7.26 20.33
C ALA A 18 8.92 -8.16 21.49
N ASP A 19 8.51 -7.55 22.59
CA ASP A 19 7.88 -8.21 23.73
C ASP A 19 6.39 -8.50 23.43
N PRO A 20 5.97 -9.78 23.37
CA PRO A 20 4.58 -10.14 23.12
C PRO A 20 3.59 -9.63 24.17
N ASP A 21 4.04 -9.47 25.42
CA ASP A 21 3.20 -9.07 26.55
C ASP A 21 2.91 -7.56 26.51
N VAL A 22 3.77 -6.78 25.85
CA VAL A 22 3.55 -5.36 25.54
C VAL A 22 2.80 -5.21 24.21
N PHE A 23 3.19 -5.96 23.18
CA PHE A 23 2.64 -5.85 21.83
C PHE A 23 1.13 -6.12 21.78
N ARG A 24 0.65 -7.20 22.40
CA ARG A 24 -0.76 -7.65 22.30
C ARG A 24 -1.76 -6.66 22.91
N PRO A 25 -1.57 -6.14 24.14
CA PRO A 25 -2.49 -5.16 24.71
C PRO A 25 -2.46 -3.86 23.92
N VAL A 26 -1.29 -3.40 23.46
CA VAL A 26 -1.18 -2.21 22.60
C VAL A 26 -1.93 -2.40 21.29
N ALA A 27 -1.71 -3.52 20.58
CA ALA A 27 -2.43 -3.83 19.35
C ALA A 27 -3.95 -3.91 19.55
N ARG A 28 -4.41 -4.44 20.70
CA ARG A 28 -5.83 -4.48 21.04
C ARG A 28 -6.39 -3.08 21.32
N ALA A 29 -5.69 -2.25 22.08
CA ALA A 29 -6.08 -0.87 22.36
C ALA A 29 -6.17 -0.06 21.06
N HIS A 30 -5.17 -0.20 20.20
CA HIS A 30 -5.11 0.52 18.93
C HIS A 30 -6.27 0.11 17.99
N ARG A 31 -6.62 -1.18 17.92
CA ARG A 31 -7.82 -1.65 17.20
C ARG A 31 -9.13 -1.06 17.75
N LEU A 32 -9.24 -0.86 19.06
CA LEU A 32 -10.42 -0.27 19.67
C LEU A 32 -10.53 1.23 19.35
N ILE A 33 -9.39 1.93 19.33
CA ILE A 33 -9.31 3.36 18.99
C ILE A 33 -9.73 3.56 17.52
N THR A 34 -9.16 2.79 16.58
CA THR A 34 -9.53 2.87 15.17
C THR A 34 -11.03 2.59 14.96
N HIS A 35 -11.57 1.54 15.60
CA HIS A 35 -13.02 1.26 15.54
C HIS A 35 -13.91 2.33 16.19
N ARG A 36 -13.42 3.05 17.21
CA ARG A 36 -14.15 4.19 17.79
C ARG A 36 -14.14 5.38 16.85
N MET A 37 -13.00 5.70 16.23
CA MET A 37 -12.90 6.78 15.24
C MET A 37 -13.82 6.52 14.04
N GLU A 38 -13.88 5.28 13.54
CA GLU A 38 -14.83 4.86 12.50
C GLU A 38 -16.30 5.04 12.91
N ARG A 39 -16.63 4.87 14.20
CA ARG A 39 -17.99 5.11 14.73
C ARG A 39 -18.31 6.60 14.84
N VAL A 40 -17.36 7.40 15.32
CA VAL A 40 -17.52 8.86 15.43
C VAL A 40 -17.64 9.50 14.05
N ALA A 41 -16.85 9.06 13.07
CA ALA A 41 -16.94 9.50 11.68
C ALA A 41 -18.34 9.22 11.09
N ARG A 42 -18.92 8.06 11.38
CA ARG A 42 -20.31 7.73 11.00
C ARG A 42 -21.34 8.65 11.64
N GLY A 43 -21.18 8.98 12.92
CA GLY A 43 -22.09 9.88 13.64
C GLY A 43 -22.09 11.32 13.12
N ARG A 44 -21.02 11.75 12.42
CA ARG A 44 -20.91 13.08 11.82
C ARG A 44 -21.37 13.15 10.36
N ALA A 45 -21.47 12.03 9.66
CA ALA A 45 -21.91 11.99 8.27
C ALA A 45 -23.43 12.23 8.16
N ARG A 46 -23.87 13.09 7.22
CA ARG A 46 -25.28 13.35 6.91
C ARG A 46 -25.64 12.80 5.52
N GLY A 47 -26.88 12.32 5.34
CA GLY A 47 -27.40 11.84 4.05
C GLY A 47 -27.07 10.37 3.71
N PHE A 48 -27.12 9.99 2.43
CA PHE A 48 -26.89 8.60 1.95
C PHE A 48 -25.49 8.08 2.34
N MET A 49 -24.49 8.96 2.40
CA MET A 49 -23.14 8.63 2.87
C MET A 49 -23.07 8.25 4.36
N ALA A 50 -24.07 8.60 5.18
CA ALA A 50 -24.13 8.17 6.58
C ALA A 50 -24.39 6.67 6.75
N ARG A 51 -24.94 6.01 5.72
CA ARG A 51 -25.32 4.59 5.74
C ARG A 51 -24.18 3.64 5.35
N ILE A 52 -23.15 4.13 4.65
CA ILE A 52 -22.01 3.31 4.21
C ILE A 52 -20.84 3.57 5.16
N PRO A 53 -20.29 2.56 5.86
CA PRO A 53 -19.16 2.80 6.73
C PRO A 53 -17.94 3.23 5.89
N PRO A 54 -17.17 4.25 6.32
CA PRO A 54 -16.07 4.83 5.54
C PRO A 54 -15.08 3.80 5.00
N ALA A 55 -14.77 2.76 5.81
CA ALA A 55 -13.89 1.67 5.39
C ALA A 55 -14.42 0.86 4.19
N TYR A 56 -15.73 0.64 4.09
CA TYR A 56 -16.32 -0.04 2.92
C TYR A 56 -16.31 0.85 1.70
N PHE A 57 -16.56 2.15 1.87
CA PHE A 57 -16.44 3.11 0.78
C PHE A 57 -15.01 3.17 0.25
N LEU A 58 -14.01 3.19 1.13
CA LEU A 58 -12.59 3.19 0.74
C LEU A 58 -12.20 1.92 -0.02
N ARG A 59 -12.68 0.75 0.43
CA ARG A 59 -12.48 -0.54 -0.26
C ARG A 59 -13.17 -0.59 -1.61
N PHE A 60 -14.38 -0.07 -1.69
CA PHE A 60 -15.12 0.06 -2.95
C PHE A 60 -14.37 0.97 -3.92
N MET A 61 -13.89 2.14 -3.47
CA MET A 61 -13.10 3.05 -4.28
C MET A 61 -11.77 2.41 -4.71
N ALA A 62 -11.09 1.67 -3.82
CA ALA A 62 -9.88 0.93 -4.16
C ALA A 62 -10.15 -0.07 -5.30
N ALA A 63 -11.22 -0.86 -5.19
CA ALA A 63 -11.62 -1.81 -6.23
C ALA A 63 -12.03 -1.12 -7.53
N PHE A 64 -12.77 -0.02 -7.45
CA PHE A 64 -13.22 0.77 -8.59
C PHE A 64 -12.05 1.38 -9.36
N TYR A 65 -11.13 2.06 -8.67
CA TYR A 65 -9.92 2.61 -9.28
C TYR A 65 -9.00 1.51 -9.82
N GLY A 66 -8.79 0.42 -9.07
CA GLY A 66 -8.01 -0.72 -9.54
C GLY A 66 -8.57 -1.32 -10.83
N THR A 67 -9.90 -1.39 -10.96
CA THR A 67 -10.57 -1.86 -12.17
C THR A 67 -10.36 -0.90 -13.34
N ILE A 68 -10.60 0.40 -13.16
CA ILE A 68 -10.41 1.40 -14.22
C ILE A 68 -8.95 1.43 -14.68
N LEU A 69 -8.01 1.49 -13.73
CA LEU A 69 -6.59 1.61 -14.01
C LEU A 69 -5.99 0.33 -14.58
N SER A 70 -6.62 -0.83 -14.39
CA SER A 70 -6.21 -2.07 -15.08
C SER A 70 -6.27 -1.96 -16.61
N ASN A 71 -6.98 -0.97 -17.16
CA ASN A 71 -6.97 -0.71 -18.61
C ASN A 71 -5.60 -0.31 -19.16
N VAL A 72 -4.63 0.07 -18.33
CA VAL A 72 -3.25 0.30 -18.78
C VAL A 72 -2.67 -0.91 -19.51
N PHE A 73 -3.06 -2.14 -19.14
CA PHE A 73 -2.66 -3.36 -19.85
C PHE A 73 -3.13 -3.41 -21.31
N ALA A 74 -4.17 -2.66 -21.67
CA ALA A 74 -4.73 -2.60 -23.01
C ALA A 74 -4.23 -1.40 -23.83
N TRP A 75 -3.53 -0.47 -23.20
CA TRP A 75 -3.09 0.78 -23.84
C TRP A 75 -1.61 0.78 -24.19
N TRP A 76 -0.81 0.04 -23.43
CA TRP A 76 0.64 -0.06 -23.64
C TRP A 76 1.00 -1.30 -24.44
N GLU A 77 1.96 -1.13 -25.35
CA GLU A 77 2.52 -2.22 -26.16
C GLU A 77 3.24 -3.25 -25.26
N SER A 78 4.06 -2.76 -24.31
CA SER A 78 4.63 -3.60 -23.26
C SER A 78 3.64 -3.82 -22.11
N ARG A 79 3.14 -5.06 -22.01
CA ARG A 79 2.26 -5.48 -20.89
C ARG A 79 2.98 -5.46 -19.54
N VAL A 80 4.29 -5.69 -19.51
CA VAL A 80 5.11 -5.62 -18.29
C VAL A 80 5.23 -4.18 -17.82
N PHE A 81 5.40 -3.23 -18.74
CA PHE A 81 5.35 -1.81 -18.37
C PHE A 81 3.98 -1.40 -17.84
N GLY A 82 2.88 -1.89 -18.46
CA GLY A 82 1.53 -1.72 -17.92
C GLY A 82 1.38 -2.25 -16.49
N ALA A 83 1.98 -3.41 -16.18
CA ALA A 83 2.01 -3.95 -14.82
C ALA A 83 2.77 -3.03 -13.84
N ALA A 84 3.95 -2.54 -14.23
CA ALA A 84 4.76 -1.62 -13.41
C ALA A 84 4.03 -0.29 -13.13
N LEU A 85 3.34 0.26 -14.13
CA LEU A 85 2.50 1.45 -13.97
C LEU A 85 1.34 1.21 -13.01
N LEU A 86 0.64 0.07 -13.14
CA LEU A 86 -0.46 -0.25 -12.23
C LEU A 86 0.03 -0.43 -10.78
N LEU A 87 1.18 -1.07 -10.59
CA LEU A 87 1.85 -1.15 -9.28
C LEU A 87 2.17 0.25 -8.76
N THR A 88 2.65 1.16 -9.60
CA THR A 88 2.94 2.54 -9.21
C THR A 88 1.71 3.31 -8.77
N PHE A 89 0.61 3.22 -9.53
CA PHE A 89 -0.64 3.89 -9.19
C PHE A 89 -1.24 3.35 -7.90
N GLY A 90 -1.17 2.03 -7.70
CA GLY A 90 -1.58 1.41 -6.45
C GLY A 90 -0.69 1.81 -5.28
N GLY A 91 0.63 1.92 -5.49
CA GLY A 91 1.57 2.43 -4.48
C GLY A 91 1.23 3.85 -4.05
N LEU A 92 0.98 4.76 -5.00
CA LEU A 92 0.55 6.13 -4.71
C LEU A 92 -0.78 6.17 -3.94
N PHE A 93 -1.76 5.36 -4.35
CA PHE A 93 -3.03 5.23 -3.63
C PHE A 93 -2.83 4.79 -2.18
N LEU A 94 -2.04 3.73 -1.96
CA LEU A 94 -1.79 3.20 -0.62
C LEU A 94 -1.02 4.21 0.26
N ILE A 95 -0.03 4.92 -0.28
CA ILE A 95 0.68 5.99 0.44
C ILE A 95 -0.27 7.12 0.83
N LEU A 96 -1.14 7.53 -0.10
CA LEU A 96 -2.15 8.56 0.17
C LEU A 96 -3.07 8.15 1.33
N VAL A 97 -3.52 6.90 1.36
CA VAL A 97 -4.36 6.37 2.45
C VAL A 97 -3.58 6.31 3.77
N VAL A 98 -2.31 5.88 3.76
CA VAL A 98 -1.45 5.86 4.96
C VAL A 98 -1.39 7.25 5.60
N ILE A 99 -1.16 8.28 4.78
CA ILE A 99 -0.97 9.65 5.25
C ILE A 99 -2.32 10.29 5.66
N LEU A 100 -3.41 10.00 4.96
CA LEU A 100 -4.72 10.61 5.26
C LEU A 100 -5.44 9.93 6.42
N ASP A 101 -5.60 8.61 6.37
CA ASP A 101 -6.50 7.89 7.28
C ASP A 101 -5.79 7.42 8.55
N TYR A 102 -4.47 7.25 8.50
CA TYR A 102 -3.71 6.66 9.61
C TYR A 102 -2.74 7.64 10.28
N TYR A 103 -2.57 8.86 9.76
CA TYR A 103 -1.70 9.87 10.39
C TYR A 103 -2.10 10.17 11.84
N ASP A 104 -3.38 10.48 12.11
CA ASP A 104 -3.83 10.84 13.46
C ASP A 104 -3.69 9.65 14.44
N VAL A 105 -3.79 8.43 13.93
CA VAL A 105 -3.61 7.17 14.70
C VAL A 105 -2.12 6.91 14.98
N LEU A 106 -1.25 7.24 14.03
CA LEU A 106 0.19 7.11 14.16
C LEU A 106 0.79 8.16 15.12
N VAL A 107 0.20 9.36 15.17
CA VAL A 107 0.81 10.59 15.73
C VAL A 107 0.00 11.16 16.90
N ASN A 108 -0.83 10.36 17.55
CA ASN A 108 -1.57 10.84 18.71
C ASN A 108 -0.62 11.13 19.90
N ARG A 109 -0.41 12.42 20.19
CA ARG A 109 0.44 12.91 21.30
C ARG A 109 -0.06 12.48 22.67
N ASP A 110 -1.38 12.38 22.85
CA ASP A 110 -1.98 11.98 24.12
C ASP A 110 -1.75 10.48 24.39
N GLU A 111 -1.63 9.69 23.32
CA GLU A 111 -1.28 8.27 23.39
C GLU A 111 0.17 8.07 23.84
N TYR A 112 1.09 8.97 23.46
CA TYR A 112 2.48 8.95 23.90
C TYR A 112 2.60 9.20 25.41
N LEU A 113 1.78 10.10 25.98
CA LEU A 113 1.77 10.36 27.43
C LEU A 113 1.29 9.15 28.24
N VAL A 114 0.30 8.42 27.72
CA VAL A 114 -0.20 7.18 28.35
C VAL A 114 0.79 6.03 28.18
N LEU A 115 1.38 5.86 27.00
CA LEU A 115 2.34 4.79 26.71
C LEU A 115 3.73 5.03 27.33
N ALA A 116 4.17 6.28 27.49
CA ALA A 116 5.44 6.64 28.14
C ALA A 116 5.37 6.57 29.66
N SER A 117 4.15 6.51 30.24
CA SER A 117 3.95 6.32 31.69
C SER A 117 4.21 4.88 32.17
N HIS A 118 4.48 3.95 31.25
CA HIS A 118 4.94 2.60 31.56
C HIS A 118 6.29 2.34 30.89
N PRO A 119 7.24 1.65 31.56
CA PRO A 119 8.53 1.31 30.98
C PRO A 119 8.32 0.24 29.91
N HIS A 120 8.05 0.67 28.69
CA HIS A 120 7.78 -0.22 27.56
C HIS A 120 8.83 -0.06 26.47
N ASP A 121 9.13 -1.19 25.81
CA ASP A 121 9.96 -1.23 24.63
C ASP A 121 9.27 -0.51 23.45
N THR A 122 9.81 0.65 23.06
CA THR A 122 9.32 1.51 21.97
C THR A 122 9.15 0.74 20.65
N TRP A 123 9.96 -0.30 20.44
CA TRP A 123 9.90 -1.13 19.24
C TRP A 123 8.64 -1.99 19.19
N SER A 124 8.25 -2.59 20.31
CA SER A 124 7.02 -3.37 20.44
C SER A 124 5.75 -2.54 20.17
N ILE A 125 5.76 -1.27 20.58
CA ILE A 125 4.68 -0.31 20.33
C ILE A 125 4.60 0.01 18.84
N LEU A 126 5.74 0.33 18.21
CA LEU A 126 5.81 0.62 16.78
C LEU A 126 5.31 -0.58 15.95
N LEU A 127 5.75 -1.79 16.30
CA LEU A 127 5.35 -3.02 15.61
C LEU A 127 3.84 -3.26 15.72
N ALA A 128 3.24 -2.97 16.88
CA ALA A 128 1.80 -3.09 17.10
C ALA A 128 1.01 -2.14 16.19
N LYS A 129 1.48 -0.89 16.04
CA LYS A 129 0.88 0.08 15.12
C LYS A 129 1.00 -0.38 13.67
N ILE A 130 2.19 -0.84 13.28
CA ILE A 130 2.46 -1.38 11.93
C ILE A 130 1.53 -2.57 11.63
N MET A 131 1.34 -3.48 12.58
CA MET A 131 0.45 -4.63 12.37
C MET A 131 -1.00 -4.19 12.17
N VAL A 132 -1.53 -3.32 13.04
CA VAL A 132 -2.95 -2.93 13.00
C VAL A 132 -3.27 -2.14 11.74
N VAL A 133 -2.42 -1.18 11.38
CA VAL A 133 -2.60 -0.38 10.16
C VAL A 133 -2.29 -1.23 8.92
N GLY A 134 -1.24 -2.05 8.97
CA GLY A 134 -0.83 -2.94 7.89
C GLY A 134 -1.93 -3.92 7.48
N GLN A 135 -2.72 -4.44 8.43
CA GLN A 135 -3.87 -5.29 8.10
C GLN A 135 -4.91 -4.57 7.22
N SER A 136 -5.21 -3.32 7.52
CA SER A 136 -6.16 -2.54 6.72
C SER A 136 -5.60 -2.19 5.35
N ILE A 137 -4.31 -1.84 5.28
CA ILE A 137 -3.59 -1.57 4.02
C ILE A 137 -3.56 -2.83 3.14
N LEU A 138 -3.34 -4.01 3.73
CA LEU A 138 -3.36 -5.28 2.99
C LEU A 138 -4.72 -5.55 2.36
N VAL A 139 -5.82 -5.30 3.08
CA VAL A 139 -7.17 -5.46 2.52
C VAL A 139 -7.41 -4.46 1.39
N LEU A 140 -6.97 -3.21 1.54
CA LEU A 140 -7.10 -2.19 0.50
C LEU A 140 -6.25 -2.52 -0.73
N GLY A 141 -5.02 -2.97 -0.53
CA GLY A 141 -4.12 -3.46 -1.58
C GLY A 141 -4.74 -4.64 -2.31
N ALA A 142 -5.34 -5.60 -1.60
CA ALA A 142 -6.06 -6.70 -2.23
C ALA A 142 -7.25 -6.20 -3.08
N CYS A 143 -8.08 -5.30 -2.54
CA CYS A 143 -9.20 -4.71 -3.30
C CYS A 143 -8.71 -4.00 -4.57
N TYR A 144 -7.59 -3.27 -4.49
CA TYR A 144 -7.04 -2.52 -5.62
C TYR A 144 -6.36 -3.41 -6.67
N PHE A 145 -5.52 -4.36 -6.24
CA PHE A 145 -4.65 -5.12 -7.12
C PHE A 145 -5.29 -6.39 -7.69
N VAL A 146 -6.33 -6.96 -7.07
CA VAL A 146 -7.01 -8.17 -7.59
C VAL A 146 -7.57 -7.95 -9.01
N PRO A 147 -8.28 -6.85 -9.32
CA PRO A 147 -8.68 -6.55 -10.71
C PRO A 147 -7.49 -6.51 -11.68
N GLY A 148 -6.38 -5.91 -11.23
CA GLY A 148 -5.12 -5.87 -11.99
C GLY A 148 -4.52 -7.25 -12.26
N ALA A 149 -4.54 -8.14 -11.27
CA ALA A 149 -4.06 -9.51 -11.41
C ALA A 149 -4.89 -10.33 -12.40
N ILE A 150 -6.22 -10.19 -12.34
CA ILE A 150 -7.15 -10.81 -13.29
C ILE A 150 -6.82 -10.28 -14.70
N ARG A 151 -6.66 -8.96 -14.85
CA ARG A 151 -6.32 -8.36 -16.13
C ARG A 151 -4.95 -8.81 -16.66
N ALA A 152 -3.95 -8.92 -15.79
CA ALA A 152 -2.64 -9.44 -16.14
C ALA A 152 -2.74 -10.90 -16.65
N ALA A 153 -3.47 -11.77 -15.95
CA ALA A 153 -3.65 -13.16 -16.38
C ALA A 153 -4.27 -13.26 -17.79
N PHE A 154 -5.28 -12.43 -18.08
CA PHE A 154 -5.88 -12.37 -19.41
C PHE A 154 -4.95 -11.76 -20.46
N SER A 155 -4.28 -10.66 -20.14
CA SER A 155 -3.41 -9.96 -21.07
C SER A 155 -2.21 -10.83 -21.46
N PHE A 156 -1.58 -11.52 -20.51
CA PHE A 156 -0.47 -12.44 -20.78
C PHE A 156 -0.91 -13.85 -21.21
N ARG A 157 -2.22 -14.14 -21.22
CA ARG A 157 -2.79 -15.48 -21.46
C ARG A 157 -2.16 -16.55 -20.56
N SER A 158 -1.82 -16.18 -19.32
CA SER A 158 -1.13 -17.05 -18.38
C SER A 158 -1.59 -16.77 -16.94
N PRO A 159 -2.15 -17.76 -16.22
CA PRO A 159 -2.52 -17.57 -14.82
C PRO A 159 -1.30 -17.31 -13.93
N VAL A 160 -0.13 -17.81 -14.32
CA VAL A 160 1.14 -17.59 -13.60
C VAL A 160 1.53 -16.11 -13.61
N ALA A 161 1.23 -15.38 -14.70
CA ALA A 161 1.47 -13.93 -14.76
C ALA A 161 0.59 -13.15 -13.77
N GLY A 162 -0.65 -13.59 -13.55
CA GLY A 162 -1.54 -13.03 -12.53
C GLY A 162 -1.03 -13.30 -11.11
N LEU A 163 -0.51 -14.50 -10.85
CA LEU A 163 0.13 -14.84 -9.57
C LEU A 163 1.40 -14.03 -9.33
N GLY A 164 2.27 -13.89 -10.34
CA GLY A 164 3.45 -13.02 -10.27
C GLY A 164 3.07 -11.58 -9.95
N PHE A 165 2.01 -11.06 -10.56
CA PHE A 165 1.51 -9.72 -10.25
C PHE A 165 1.06 -9.59 -8.79
N LEU A 166 0.34 -10.58 -8.26
CA LEU A 166 -0.08 -10.59 -6.86
C LEU A 166 1.10 -10.66 -5.89
N VAL A 167 2.15 -11.42 -6.21
CA VAL A 167 3.38 -11.47 -5.40
C VAL A 167 4.06 -10.10 -5.37
N GLY A 168 4.22 -9.47 -6.53
CA GLY A 168 4.77 -8.11 -6.62
C GLY A 168 3.93 -7.08 -5.87
N ALA A 169 2.61 -7.12 -6.06
CA ALA A 169 1.66 -6.26 -5.38
C ALA A 169 1.66 -6.45 -3.86
N ALA A 170 1.77 -7.69 -3.37
CA ALA A 170 1.86 -8.00 -1.95
C ALA A 170 3.17 -7.42 -1.35
N GLY A 171 4.30 -7.62 -2.04
CA GLY A 171 5.59 -7.03 -1.66
C GLY A 171 5.51 -5.50 -1.59
N LEU A 172 4.95 -4.86 -2.61
CA LEU A 172 4.76 -3.41 -2.65
C LEU A 172 3.85 -2.93 -1.53
N THR A 173 2.74 -3.64 -1.27
CA THR A 173 1.77 -3.27 -0.23
C THR A 173 2.43 -3.32 1.16
N VAL A 174 3.27 -4.33 1.42
CA VAL A 174 4.04 -4.44 2.65
C VAL A 174 5.08 -3.32 2.74
N ALA A 175 5.82 -3.05 1.65
CA ALA A 175 6.83 -2.00 1.60
C ALA A 175 6.21 -0.60 1.82
N VAL A 176 5.07 -0.31 1.19
CA VAL A 176 4.33 0.94 1.39
C VAL A 176 3.73 1.01 2.80
N GLY A 177 3.21 -0.08 3.33
CA GLY A 177 2.70 -0.13 4.70
C GLY A 177 3.77 0.18 5.73
N ALA A 178 4.90 -0.54 5.69
CA ALA A 178 6.01 -0.34 6.63
C ALA A 178 6.73 0.99 6.37
N GLY A 179 7.11 1.27 5.12
CA GLY A 179 7.84 2.47 4.73
C GLY A 179 7.02 3.74 4.88
N GLY A 180 5.74 3.73 4.51
CA GLY A 180 4.85 4.87 4.66
C GLY A 180 4.64 5.27 6.12
N MET A 181 4.62 4.30 7.05
CA MET A 181 4.57 4.59 8.49
C MET A 181 5.88 5.20 9.00
N LEU A 182 7.04 4.70 8.56
CA LEU A 182 8.34 5.28 8.91
C LEU A 182 8.51 6.69 8.34
N ILE A 183 8.11 6.92 7.09
CA ILE A 183 8.13 8.24 6.44
C ILE A 183 7.22 9.20 7.19
N THR A 184 6.02 8.77 7.57
CA THR A 184 5.08 9.59 8.34
C THR A 184 5.67 9.96 9.70
N ALA A 185 6.27 9.01 10.42
CA ALA A 185 6.96 9.26 11.68
C ALA A 185 8.15 10.23 11.51
N LEU A 186 8.92 10.10 10.42
CA LEU A 186 10.04 10.98 10.10
C LEU A 186 9.58 12.41 9.80
N LEU A 187 8.53 12.58 8.97
CA LEU A 187 7.96 13.88 8.63
C LEU A 187 7.49 14.64 9.87
N VAL A 188 6.86 13.92 10.81
CA VAL A 188 6.46 14.48 12.11
C VAL A 188 7.66 14.93 12.91
N ARG A 189 8.72 14.10 12.97
CA ARG A 189 9.94 14.44 13.68
C ARG A 189 10.61 15.70 13.14
N ILE A 190 10.63 15.87 11.81
CA ILE A 190 11.33 16.98 11.14
C ILE A 190 10.53 18.28 11.18
N GLY A 191 9.21 18.24 10.95
CA GLY A 191 8.42 19.46 10.79
C GLY A 191 6.99 19.37 11.31
N GLY A 192 6.70 18.38 12.17
CA GLY A 192 5.41 18.20 12.80
C GLY A 192 4.25 18.10 11.80
N ARG A 193 3.09 18.61 12.20
CA ARG A 193 1.87 18.61 11.37
C ARG A 193 2.00 19.45 10.10
N ALA A 194 2.82 20.51 10.14
CA ALA A 194 3.02 21.41 9.01
C ALA A 194 3.78 20.74 7.84
N ALA A 195 4.74 19.85 8.13
CA ALA A 195 5.42 19.09 7.09
C ALA A 195 4.45 18.20 6.29
N ILE A 196 3.50 17.56 6.99
CA ILE A 196 2.52 16.68 6.35
C ILE A 196 1.53 17.47 5.53
N GLN A 197 1.09 18.64 6.00
CA GLN A 197 0.25 19.55 5.22
C GLN A 197 0.94 20.05 3.94
N ARG A 198 2.27 20.10 3.89
CA ARG A 198 3.03 20.47 2.67
C ARG A 198 3.18 19.30 1.69
N VAL A 199 3.36 18.09 2.19
CA VAL A 199 3.58 16.89 1.36
C VAL A 199 2.25 16.34 0.81
N LEU A 200 1.17 16.44 1.59
CA LEU A 200 -0.12 15.88 1.22
C LEU A 200 -0.66 16.38 -0.14
N PRO A 201 -0.61 17.68 -0.49
CA PRO A 201 -1.02 18.17 -1.81
C PRO A 201 -0.20 17.58 -2.95
N LEU A 202 1.10 17.33 -2.76
CA LEU A 202 1.96 16.74 -3.78
C LEU A 202 1.57 15.29 -4.06
N ILE A 203 1.29 14.51 -3.01
CA ILE A 203 0.86 13.12 -3.12
C ILE A 203 -0.55 13.04 -3.71
N GLN A 204 -1.45 13.94 -3.31
CA GLN A 204 -2.78 14.06 -3.93
C GLN A 204 -2.67 14.42 -5.41
N ALA A 205 -1.86 15.40 -5.78
CA ALA A 205 -1.64 15.78 -7.17
C ALA A 205 -1.07 14.60 -7.98
N ALA A 206 -0.08 13.88 -7.45
CA ALA A 206 0.46 12.68 -8.09
C ALA A 206 -0.61 11.59 -8.27
N PHE A 207 -1.47 11.37 -7.28
CA PHE A 207 -2.57 10.42 -7.40
C PHE A 207 -3.63 10.86 -8.41
N VAL A 208 -4.05 12.13 -8.40
CA VAL A 208 -5.01 12.65 -9.40
C VAL A 208 -4.41 12.54 -10.81
N LEU A 209 -3.15 12.92 -11.00
CA LEU A 209 -2.44 12.73 -12.26
C LEU A 209 -2.42 11.27 -12.69
N SER A 210 -2.18 10.33 -11.76
CA SER A 210 -2.23 8.90 -12.06
C SER A 210 -3.60 8.43 -12.53
N VAL A 211 -4.68 8.95 -11.93
CA VAL A 211 -6.05 8.63 -12.32
C VAL A 211 -6.38 9.23 -13.68
N MET A 212 -6.01 10.50 -13.93
CA MET A 212 -6.21 11.13 -15.24
C MET A 212 -5.45 10.40 -16.34
N PHE A 213 -4.21 10.02 -16.07
CA PHE A 213 -3.37 9.27 -16.99
C PHE A 213 -3.97 7.90 -17.29
N GLY A 214 -4.40 7.18 -16.25
CA GLY A 214 -5.00 5.87 -16.37
C GLY A 214 -6.49 5.84 -16.76
N SER A 215 -7.15 6.98 -16.98
CA SER A 215 -8.55 7.06 -17.48
C SER A 215 -8.69 7.76 -18.83
N GLY A 216 -7.82 8.72 -19.17
CA GLY A 216 -7.94 9.55 -20.37
C GLY A 216 -6.77 9.49 -21.35
N ALA A 217 -5.58 9.07 -20.92
CA ALA A 217 -4.39 9.14 -21.79
C ALA A 217 -4.25 7.95 -22.76
N GLY A 218 -5.12 6.94 -22.70
CA GLY A 218 -5.04 5.72 -23.52
C GLY A 218 -5.02 5.94 -25.04
N ARG A 219 -5.58 7.04 -25.56
CA ARG A 219 -5.48 7.40 -26.98
C ARG A 219 -4.14 8.04 -27.36
N VAL A 220 -3.61 8.92 -26.51
CA VAL A 220 -2.33 9.60 -26.71
C VAL A 220 -1.16 8.67 -26.43
N MET A 221 -1.33 7.65 -25.59
CA MET A 221 -0.23 6.76 -25.21
C MET A 221 -0.05 5.57 -26.12
N ARG A 222 -1.06 5.24 -26.93
CA ARG A 222 -0.87 4.33 -28.08
C ARG A 222 0.11 4.89 -29.13
N THR A 223 0.38 6.21 -29.12
CA THR A 223 1.38 6.81 -30.01
C THR A 223 2.78 6.83 -29.39
N ILE A 224 2.93 6.47 -28.11
CA ILE A 224 4.22 6.37 -27.42
C ILE A 224 4.57 4.88 -27.33
N ALA A 225 5.39 4.40 -28.25
CA ALA A 225 5.90 3.04 -28.20
C ALA A 225 7.00 2.95 -27.13
N VAL A 226 6.70 2.24 -26.03
CA VAL A 226 7.72 1.70 -25.13
C VAL A 226 7.71 0.18 -25.33
N PRO A 227 8.55 -0.35 -26.25
CA PRO A 227 8.61 -1.78 -26.54
C PRO A 227 8.98 -2.62 -25.32
N LYS A 228 9.92 -2.13 -24.48
CA LYS A 228 10.40 -2.86 -23.29
C LYS A 228 10.60 -1.94 -22.08
N LEU A 229 10.36 -2.48 -20.89
CA LEU A 229 10.61 -1.78 -19.62
C LEU A 229 12.07 -1.32 -19.47
N ALA A 230 13.02 -2.06 -20.04
CA ALA A 230 14.44 -1.72 -20.01
C ALA A 230 14.78 -0.43 -20.79
N GLU A 231 13.97 -0.07 -21.79
CA GLU A 231 14.22 1.06 -22.71
C GLU A 231 13.87 2.41 -22.09
N ILE A 232 13.21 2.42 -20.93
CA ILE A 232 12.86 3.63 -20.17
C ILE A 232 14.08 4.15 -19.36
N GLY A 233 15.23 3.49 -19.47
CA GLY A 233 16.50 3.96 -18.91
C GLY A 233 16.47 4.09 -17.38
N PHE A 234 16.91 5.23 -16.86
CA PHE A 234 16.97 5.48 -15.41
C PHE A 234 15.59 5.54 -14.73
N VAL A 235 14.52 5.83 -15.47
CA VAL A 235 13.17 6.02 -14.89
C VAL A 235 12.66 4.76 -14.18
N GLN A 236 13.02 3.58 -14.68
CA GLN A 236 12.66 2.31 -14.04
C GLN A 236 13.29 2.13 -12.65
N TRP A 237 14.34 2.90 -12.35
CA TRP A 237 15.03 2.92 -11.06
C TRP A 237 14.59 4.09 -10.18
N ALA A 238 14.21 5.21 -10.79
CA ALA A 238 13.68 6.38 -10.08
C ALA A 238 12.30 6.14 -9.43
N LEU A 239 11.56 5.13 -9.89
CA LEU A 239 10.23 4.77 -9.37
C LEU A 239 10.28 3.45 -8.59
N PRO A 240 10.40 3.46 -7.25
CA PRO A 240 10.49 2.23 -6.44
C PRO A 240 9.38 1.19 -6.69
N PRO A 241 8.12 1.56 -6.98
CA PRO A 241 7.10 0.56 -7.31
C PRO A 241 7.40 -0.28 -8.55
N PHE A 242 8.24 0.20 -9.47
CA PHE A 242 8.67 -0.57 -10.64
C PHE A 242 9.56 -1.76 -10.24
N TRP A 243 10.22 -1.70 -9.08
CA TRP A 243 11.07 -2.79 -8.64
C TRP A 243 10.24 -4.05 -8.39
N PHE A 244 9.00 -3.90 -7.92
CA PHE A 244 8.10 -5.01 -7.61
C PHE A 244 7.49 -5.72 -8.83
N VAL A 245 7.83 -5.32 -10.06
CA VAL A 245 7.36 -6.00 -11.28
C VAL A 245 8.14 -7.28 -11.59
N TRP A 246 9.28 -7.50 -10.94
CA TRP A 246 10.17 -8.64 -11.20
C TRP A 246 9.48 -10.02 -11.18
N PRO A 247 8.47 -10.32 -10.32
CA PRO A 247 7.84 -11.63 -10.36
C PRO A 247 6.97 -11.82 -11.61
N VAL A 248 6.44 -10.73 -12.19
CA VAL A 248 5.71 -10.77 -13.48
C VAL A 248 6.69 -11.05 -14.62
N GLU A 249 7.86 -10.42 -14.61
CA GLU A 249 8.93 -10.67 -15.60
C GLU A 249 9.38 -12.14 -15.57
N LEU A 250 9.60 -12.71 -14.38
CA LEU A 250 9.90 -14.14 -14.21
C LEU A 250 8.75 -15.03 -14.68
N ALA A 251 7.52 -14.75 -14.25
CA ALA A 251 6.34 -15.54 -14.58
C ALA A 251 5.98 -15.57 -16.07
N THR A 252 6.43 -14.55 -16.82
CA THR A 252 6.16 -14.40 -18.26
C THR A 252 7.36 -14.76 -19.13
N GLY A 253 8.49 -15.17 -18.54
CA GLY A 253 9.72 -15.48 -19.26
C GLY A 253 10.41 -14.25 -19.86
N GLN A 254 9.98 -13.03 -19.50
CA GLN A 254 10.54 -11.76 -19.98
C GLN A 254 11.69 -11.28 -19.08
N VAL A 255 12.58 -12.21 -18.72
CA VAL A 255 13.67 -11.94 -17.77
C VAL A 255 14.75 -11.10 -18.45
N SER A 256 15.15 -10.03 -17.78
CA SER A 256 16.26 -9.16 -18.20
C SER A 256 17.30 -9.02 -17.08
N GLY A 257 18.46 -8.43 -17.37
CA GLY A 257 19.44 -8.09 -16.33
C GLY A 257 18.85 -7.20 -15.22
N GLY A 258 17.89 -6.33 -15.57
CA GLY A 258 17.15 -5.50 -14.60
C GLY A 258 16.21 -6.31 -13.70
N THR A 259 15.67 -7.44 -14.18
CA THR A 259 14.80 -8.32 -13.40
C THR A 259 15.52 -8.93 -12.21
N LEU A 260 16.75 -9.41 -12.42
CA LEU A 260 17.56 -10.02 -11.37
C LEU A 260 18.00 -8.99 -10.33
N LEU A 261 18.37 -7.78 -10.78
CA LEU A 261 18.70 -6.67 -9.88
C LEU A 261 17.50 -6.29 -9.00
N ARG A 262 16.29 -6.21 -9.55
CA ARG A 262 15.07 -5.95 -8.77
C ARG A 262 14.70 -7.08 -7.81
N ALA A 263 14.98 -8.33 -8.18
CA ALA A 263 14.75 -9.48 -7.32
C ALA A 263 15.73 -9.55 -6.14
N GLY A 264 16.91 -8.92 -6.27
CA GLY A 264 17.91 -8.80 -5.22
C GLY A 264 17.72 -7.61 -4.27
N LEU A 265 16.80 -6.69 -4.58
CA LEU A 265 16.40 -5.55 -3.73
C LEU A 265 15.26 -5.95 -2.78
#